data_AF-A0A3M1YRQ6-F1
#
_entry.id   AF-A0A3M1YRQ6-F1
#
_cell.length_a   1.000
_cell.length_b   1.000
_cell.length_c   1.000
_cell.angle_alpha   90.00
_cell.angle_beta   90.00
_cell.angle_gamma   90.00
#
_symmetry.space_group_name_H-M   'P 1'
#
loop_
_entity.id
_entity.type
_entity.pdbx_description
1 polymer ?
#
loop_
_entity_poly.entity_id
_entity_poly.type
_entity_poly.pdbx_seq_one_letter_code
_entity_poly.pdbx_strand_id
1 'polypeptide(L)'
;MNYLEVEKVLRRACRLAEMAKNAKGTGVSWSCVFPDGERTTYILNEIKTREELEDQIFNAFIWFWNFKDYLKALLEKQGKNPDRIEKLVNNDIKLALCADIANSLKHGALTRSRSGMFPKLDSIGYTFPQNTIKKITIRGPEIELDFQNHAEIEIKMAILDSSKNVVGQALDYLAYGIGVWEKEFEAIKQDGGG
;
A
#
# COMPACT_ATOMS: atom_id res chain seq x y z
N MET A 1 7.09 25.93 0.82
CA MET A 1 7.54 24.67 1.43
C MET A 1 8.74 24.89 2.35
N ASN A 2 8.72 24.42 3.58
CA ASN A 2 9.91 24.31 4.44
C ASN A 2 10.13 22.84 4.82
N TYR A 3 11.29 22.51 5.39
CA TYR A 3 11.62 21.12 5.76
C TYR A 3 10.60 20.50 6.72
N LEU A 4 10.08 21.27 7.68
CA LEU A 4 9.11 20.79 8.65
C LEU A 4 7.78 20.38 7.99
N GLU A 5 7.34 21.12 6.97
CA GLU A 5 6.15 20.78 6.19
C GLU A 5 6.34 19.48 5.42
N VAL A 6 7.48 19.33 4.74
CA VAL A 6 7.81 18.10 3.98
C VAL A 6 7.92 16.91 4.93
N GLU A 7 8.61 17.06 6.07
CA GLU A 7 8.74 16.01 7.07
C GLU A 7 7.39 15.54 7.61
N LYS A 8 6.44 16.47 7.85
CA LYS A 8 5.08 16.13 8.28
C LYS A 8 4.35 15.26 7.24
N VAL A 9 4.52 15.56 5.96
CA VAL A 9 3.92 14.79 4.87
C VAL A 9 4.57 13.41 4.76
N LEU A 10 5.91 13.34 4.87
CA LEU A 10 6.63 12.06 4.89
C LEU A 10 6.15 11.17 6.03
N ARG A 11 6.12 11.69 7.26
CA ARG A 11 5.61 10.96 8.44
C ARG A 11 4.17 10.50 8.24
N ARG A 12 3.33 11.29 7.58
CA ARG A 12 1.96 10.89 7.24
C ARG A 12 1.96 9.71 6.26
N ALA A 13 2.77 9.74 5.21
CA ALA A 13 2.90 8.65 4.25
C ALA A 13 3.41 7.37 4.93
N CYS A 14 4.45 7.46 5.76
CA CYS A 14 4.98 6.32 6.52
C CYS A 14 3.90 5.73 7.44
N ARG A 15 3.17 6.57 8.19
CA ARG A 15 2.08 6.11 9.05
C ARG A 15 0.99 5.37 8.27
N LEU A 16 0.60 5.87 7.09
CA LEU A 16 -0.42 5.22 6.27
C LEU A 16 0.05 3.86 5.74
N ALA A 17 1.32 3.74 5.33
CA ALA A 17 1.88 2.47 4.92
C ALA A 17 1.97 1.46 6.08
N GLU A 18 2.33 1.91 7.29
CA GLU A 18 2.32 1.04 8.47
C GLU A 18 0.89 0.62 8.87
N MET A 19 -0.09 1.53 8.74
CA MET A 19 -1.50 1.16 8.94
C MET A 19 -1.96 0.10 7.93
N ALA A 20 -1.54 0.22 6.67
CA ALA A 20 -1.88 -0.73 5.60
C ALA A 20 -1.27 -2.12 5.80
N LYS A 21 -0.21 -2.26 6.60
CA LYS A 21 0.39 -3.55 6.99
C LYS A 21 -0.31 -4.19 8.20
N ASN A 22 -1.11 -3.44 8.95
CA ASN A 22 -1.74 -3.93 10.16
C ASN A 22 -3.09 -4.59 9.84
N ALA A 23 -3.20 -5.90 10.08
CA ALA A 23 -4.44 -6.65 9.85
C ALA A 23 -5.52 -6.42 10.91
N LYS A 24 -5.18 -5.87 12.09
CA LYS A 24 -6.10 -5.75 13.22
C LYS A 24 -7.22 -4.73 12.96
N GLY A 25 -8.48 -5.16 13.10
CA GLY A 25 -9.68 -4.37 12.83
C GLY A 25 -10.87 -4.77 13.71
N THR A 26 -12.08 -4.53 13.23
CA THR A 26 -13.35 -4.78 13.94
C THR A 26 -13.88 -6.21 13.75
N GLY A 27 -13.40 -6.91 12.71
CA GLY A 27 -13.86 -8.22 12.31
C GLY A 27 -14.49 -8.20 10.91
N VAL A 28 -14.40 -9.31 10.20
CA VAL A 28 -14.98 -9.47 8.86
C VAL A 28 -15.71 -10.80 8.76
N SER A 29 -16.84 -10.82 8.06
CA SER A 29 -17.55 -12.05 7.75
C SER A 29 -17.99 -12.08 6.30
N TRP A 30 -17.94 -13.27 5.71
CA TRP A 30 -18.46 -13.54 4.38
C TRP A 30 -18.98 -14.98 4.32
N SER A 31 -19.88 -15.27 3.38
CA SER A 31 -20.30 -16.64 3.09
C SER A 31 -19.77 -17.09 1.74
N CYS A 32 -19.43 -18.37 1.61
CA CYS A 32 -19.29 -19.05 0.33
C CYS A 32 -20.37 -20.13 0.19
N VAL A 33 -20.72 -20.45 -1.05
CA VAL A 33 -21.55 -21.61 -1.39
C VAL A 33 -20.67 -22.59 -2.15
N PHE A 34 -20.56 -23.80 -1.65
CA PHE A 34 -19.78 -24.87 -2.26
C PHE A 34 -20.54 -25.52 -3.42
N PRO A 35 -19.87 -26.30 -4.30
CA PRO A 35 -20.51 -26.94 -5.46
C PRO A 35 -21.65 -27.89 -5.12
N ASP A 36 -21.69 -28.43 -3.90
CA ASP A 36 -22.76 -29.27 -3.36
C ASP A 36 -23.98 -28.46 -2.87
N GLY A 37 -23.90 -27.13 -2.92
CA GLY A 37 -24.94 -26.23 -2.44
C GLY A 37 -24.85 -25.89 -0.96
N GLU A 38 -23.88 -26.44 -0.22
CA GLU A 38 -23.67 -26.09 1.18
C GLU A 38 -23.14 -24.67 1.30
N ARG A 39 -23.75 -23.89 2.18
CA ARG A 39 -23.31 -22.54 2.50
C ARG A 39 -22.49 -22.56 3.78
N THR A 40 -21.29 -22.01 3.73
CA THR A 40 -20.45 -21.80 4.92
C THR A 40 -20.18 -20.32 5.10
N THR A 41 -20.32 -19.84 6.34
CA THR A 41 -19.99 -18.47 6.72
C THR A 41 -18.69 -18.46 7.50
N TYR A 42 -17.73 -17.69 7.03
CA TYR A 42 -16.48 -17.42 7.75
C TYR A 42 -16.63 -16.12 8.53
N ILE A 43 -16.15 -16.13 9.77
CA ILE A 43 -16.11 -14.96 10.65
C ILE A 43 -14.68 -14.86 11.16
N LEU A 44 -13.96 -13.82 10.77
CA LEU A 44 -12.64 -13.50 11.29
C LEU A 44 -12.77 -12.36 12.28
N ASN A 45 -12.67 -12.66 13.57
CA ASN A 45 -12.76 -11.65 14.62
C ASN A 45 -11.47 -10.81 14.66
N GLU A 46 -11.60 -9.52 14.95
CA GLU A 46 -10.48 -8.57 15.07
C GLU A 46 -9.62 -8.41 13.80
N ILE A 47 -10.10 -8.82 12.62
CA ILE A 47 -9.46 -8.57 11.32
C ILE A 47 -10.18 -7.45 10.58
N LYS A 48 -9.45 -6.53 9.96
CA LYS A 48 -10.02 -5.49 9.10
C LYS A 48 -10.79 -6.08 7.94
N THR A 49 -11.80 -5.36 7.46
CA THR A 49 -12.50 -5.78 6.25
C THR A 49 -11.62 -5.59 5.02
N ARG A 50 -11.99 -6.24 3.91
CA ARG A 50 -11.29 -6.04 2.62
C ARG A 50 -11.33 -4.57 2.23
N GLU A 51 -12.47 -3.92 2.36
CA GLU A 51 -12.68 -2.53 1.99
C GLU A 51 -11.80 -1.59 2.82
N GLU A 52 -11.73 -1.82 4.15
CA GLU A 52 -10.87 -1.03 5.03
C GLU A 52 -9.38 -1.14 4.66
N LEU A 53 -8.92 -2.33 4.27
CA LEU A 53 -7.54 -2.55 3.85
C LEU A 53 -7.26 -2.00 2.45
N GLU A 54 -8.18 -2.16 1.51
CA GLU A 54 -8.08 -1.60 0.16
C GLU A 54 -7.95 -0.07 0.25
N ASP A 55 -8.84 0.58 1.02
CA ASP A 55 -8.81 2.01 1.25
C ASP A 55 -7.48 2.46 1.88
N GLN A 56 -6.94 1.71 2.83
CA GLN A 56 -5.65 2.05 3.46
C GLN A 56 -4.48 1.93 2.50
N ILE A 57 -4.42 0.85 1.71
CA ILE A 57 -3.38 0.65 0.70
C ILE A 57 -3.48 1.72 -0.38
N PHE A 58 -4.69 2.02 -0.86
CA PHE A 58 -4.92 3.04 -1.89
C PHE A 58 -4.52 4.43 -1.38
N ASN A 59 -4.93 4.78 -0.16
CA ASN A 59 -4.53 6.03 0.47
C ASN A 59 -3.00 6.11 0.66
N ALA A 60 -2.34 5.01 1.02
CA ALA A 60 -0.88 4.96 1.12
C ALA A 60 -0.21 5.27 -0.22
N PHE A 61 -0.65 4.66 -1.34
CA PHE A 61 -0.14 4.97 -2.68
C PHE A 61 -0.35 6.42 -3.07
N ILE A 62 -1.55 6.97 -2.81
CA ILE A 62 -1.88 8.36 -3.13
C ILE A 62 -0.97 9.33 -2.36
N TRP A 63 -0.78 9.12 -1.06
CA TRP A 63 0.07 9.98 -0.22
C TRP A 63 1.55 9.83 -0.52
N PHE A 64 2.02 8.60 -0.75
CA PHE A 64 3.35 8.31 -1.28
C PHE A 64 3.62 9.10 -2.56
N TRP A 65 2.66 9.11 -3.48
CA TRP A 65 2.82 9.80 -4.76
C TRP A 65 2.75 11.32 -4.61
N ASN A 66 1.86 11.84 -3.76
CA ASN A 66 1.82 13.27 -3.44
C ASN A 66 3.14 13.78 -2.88
N PHE A 67 3.87 12.96 -2.10
CA PHE A 67 5.12 13.36 -1.46
C PHE A 67 6.17 13.85 -2.46
N LYS A 68 6.21 13.31 -3.68
CA LYS A 68 7.16 13.76 -4.71
C LYS A 68 7.02 15.25 -5.01
N ASP A 69 5.79 15.78 -5.00
CA ASP A 69 5.51 17.17 -5.36
C ASP A 69 6.00 18.10 -4.24
N TYR A 70 5.98 17.61 -2.99
CA TYR A 70 6.61 18.29 -1.85
C TYR A 70 8.13 18.33 -1.99
N LEU A 71 8.78 17.26 -2.44
CA LEU A 71 10.22 17.24 -2.72
C LEU A 71 10.60 18.21 -3.85
N LYS A 72 9.82 18.23 -4.94
CA LYS A 72 10.03 19.16 -6.06
C LYS A 72 9.93 20.62 -5.61
N ALA A 73 8.87 20.96 -4.88
CA ALA A 73 8.68 22.30 -4.36
C ALA A 73 9.78 22.71 -3.36
N LEU A 74 10.32 21.76 -2.59
CA LEU A 74 11.45 22.01 -1.70
C LEU A 74 12.74 22.32 -2.48
N LEU A 75 13.01 21.57 -3.56
CA LEU A 75 14.16 21.82 -4.45
C LEU A 75 14.07 23.16 -5.16
N GLU A 76 12.89 23.50 -5.70
CA GLU A 76 12.65 24.80 -6.36
C GLU A 76 12.95 25.96 -5.41
N LYS A 77 12.51 25.87 -4.15
CA LYS A 77 12.78 26.90 -3.15
C LYS A 77 14.27 27.03 -2.82
N GLN A 78 15.05 25.96 -2.96
CA GLN A 78 16.50 25.97 -2.80
C GLN A 78 17.25 26.41 -4.07
N GLY A 79 16.56 26.78 -5.15
CA GLY A 79 17.17 27.09 -6.44
C GLY A 79 17.79 25.86 -7.13
N LYS A 80 17.37 24.65 -6.75
CA LYS A 80 17.84 23.39 -7.34
C LYS A 80 16.87 22.88 -8.40
N ASN A 81 17.33 21.98 -9.26
CA ASN A 81 16.53 21.42 -10.34
C ASN A 81 15.49 20.39 -9.81
N PRO A 82 14.17 20.67 -9.85
CA PRO A 82 13.12 19.73 -9.43
C PRO A 82 12.98 18.53 -10.37
N ASP A 83 13.44 18.61 -11.63
CA ASP A 83 13.33 17.53 -12.61
C ASP A 83 14.12 16.28 -12.18
N ARG A 84 15.06 16.42 -11.24
CA ARG A 84 15.79 15.28 -10.68
C ARG A 84 14.82 14.25 -10.06
N ILE A 85 13.72 14.71 -9.45
CA ILE A 85 12.71 13.83 -8.84
C ILE A 85 11.94 13.06 -9.90
N GLU A 86 11.53 13.72 -11.00
CA GLU A 86 10.84 13.02 -12.10
C GLU A 86 11.78 12.05 -12.81
N LYS A 87 13.06 12.41 -12.99
CA LYS A 87 14.08 11.50 -13.54
C LYS A 87 14.28 10.28 -12.65
N LEU A 88 14.35 10.47 -11.34
CA LEU A 88 14.44 9.36 -10.38
C LEU A 88 13.26 8.40 -10.51
N VAL A 89 12.03 8.91 -10.58
CA VAL A 89 10.83 8.08 -10.81
C VAL A 89 10.90 7.33 -12.13
N ASN A 90 11.27 8.00 -13.22
CA ASN A 90 11.25 7.41 -14.55
C ASN A 90 12.37 6.37 -14.76
N ASN A 91 13.48 6.48 -14.03
CA ASN A 91 14.62 5.56 -14.12
C ASN A 91 14.48 4.35 -13.20
N ASP A 92 13.54 4.36 -12.26
CA ASP A 92 13.30 3.28 -11.32
C ASP A 92 11.95 2.62 -11.61
N ILE A 93 11.98 1.37 -12.09
CA ILE A 93 10.77 0.65 -12.49
C ILE A 93 9.78 0.47 -11.32
N LYS A 94 10.25 0.31 -10.08
CA LYS A 94 9.36 0.16 -8.92
C LYS A 94 8.66 1.47 -8.60
N LEU A 95 9.38 2.59 -8.63
CA LEU A 95 8.77 3.92 -8.46
C LEU A 95 7.81 4.26 -9.60
N ALA A 96 8.17 3.93 -10.85
CA ALA A 96 7.29 4.11 -11.99
C ALA A 96 5.98 3.32 -11.86
N LEU A 97 6.05 2.08 -11.36
CA LEU A 97 4.87 1.27 -11.06
C LEU A 97 4.02 1.89 -9.94
N CYS A 98 4.63 2.31 -8.82
CA CYS A 98 3.91 3.01 -7.75
C CYS A 98 3.22 4.30 -8.24
N ALA A 99 3.90 5.04 -9.11
CA ALA A 99 3.39 6.27 -9.71
C ALA A 99 2.16 6.00 -10.60
N ASP A 100 2.23 4.96 -11.41
CA ASP A 100 1.13 4.56 -12.30
C ASP A 100 -0.08 4.08 -11.49
N ILE A 101 0.13 3.26 -10.45
CA ILE A 101 -0.93 2.84 -9.52
C ILE A 101 -1.61 4.05 -8.87
N ALA A 102 -0.82 4.95 -8.28
CA ALA A 102 -1.36 6.12 -7.60
C ALA A 102 -2.12 7.06 -8.57
N ASN A 103 -1.62 7.24 -9.79
CA ASN A 103 -2.32 8.01 -10.82
C ASN A 103 -3.64 7.36 -11.22
N SER A 104 -3.67 6.04 -11.39
CA SER A 104 -4.90 5.31 -11.70
C SER A 104 -5.94 5.47 -10.58
N LEU A 105 -5.51 5.38 -9.32
CA LEU A 105 -6.38 5.55 -8.15
C LEU A 105 -6.95 6.98 -8.05
N LYS A 106 -6.14 8.01 -8.34
CA LYS A 106 -6.58 9.41 -8.30
C LYS A 106 -7.57 9.77 -9.40
N HIS A 107 -7.41 9.22 -10.60
CA HIS A 107 -8.15 9.63 -11.79
C HIS A 107 -9.17 8.60 -12.26
N GLY A 108 -9.31 7.47 -11.57
CA GLY A 108 -10.19 6.36 -11.93
C GLY A 108 -9.68 5.48 -13.08
N ALA A 109 -8.80 6.01 -13.94
CA ALA A 109 -8.12 5.26 -14.99
C ALA A 109 -6.75 5.84 -15.33
N LEU A 110 -5.82 4.98 -15.71
CA LEU A 110 -4.49 5.38 -16.20
C LEU A 110 -4.52 5.62 -17.71
N THR A 111 -4.31 6.86 -18.15
CA THR A 111 -4.23 7.23 -19.58
C THR A 111 -2.81 7.20 -20.14
N ARG A 112 -1.80 7.34 -19.26
CA ARG A 112 -0.37 7.28 -19.60
C ARG A 112 0.37 6.53 -18.52
N SER A 113 1.23 5.60 -18.91
CA SER A 113 2.02 4.77 -17.99
C SER A 113 3.49 5.14 -18.10
N ARG A 114 4.12 5.41 -16.95
CA ARG A 114 5.58 5.60 -16.83
C ARG A 114 6.33 4.27 -16.91
N SER A 115 5.74 3.22 -16.33
CA SER A 115 6.31 1.87 -16.35
C SER A 115 6.12 1.15 -17.69
N GLY A 116 5.17 1.61 -18.51
CA GLY A 116 4.70 0.91 -19.71
C GLY A 116 3.82 -0.32 -19.41
N MET A 117 3.60 -0.66 -18.14
CA MET A 117 2.93 -1.90 -17.73
C MET A 117 1.43 -1.74 -17.44
N PHE A 118 0.94 -0.50 -17.31
CA PHE A 118 -0.44 -0.19 -16.91
C PHE A 118 -0.92 -1.00 -15.69
N PRO A 119 -0.21 -0.89 -14.55
CA PRO A 119 -0.44 -1.76 -13.40
C PRO A 119 -1.82 -1.57 -12.78
N LYS A 120 -2.35 -2.65 -12.22
CA LYS A 120 -3.58 -2.67 -11.40
C LYS A 120 -3.33 -3.42 -10.11
N LEU A 121 -4.00 -3.02 -9.04
CA LEU A 121 -4.01 -3.75 -7.79
C LEU A 121 -5.02 -4.90 -7.89
N ASP A 122 -4.60 -6.10 -7.50
CA ASP A 122 -5.46 -7.26 -7.38
C ASP A 122 -6.26 -7.21 -6.07
N SER A 123 -7.11 -8.21 -5.87
CA SER A 123 -7.92 -8.37 -4.70
C SER A 123 -7.09 -8.71 -3.45
N ILE A 124 -7.53 -8.26 -2.27
CA ILE A 124 -6.82 -8.55 -1.00
C ILE A 124 -6.90 -10.02 -0.62
N GLY A 125 -5.76 -10.55 -0.17
CA GLY A 125 -5.65 -11.84 0.50
C GLY A 125 -4.98 -11.74 1.87
N TYR A 126 -5.18 -12.78 2.68
CA TYR A 126 -4.55 -12.93 3.99
C TYR A 126 -3.73 -14.21 4.01
N THR A 127 -2.59 -14.20 4.69
CA THR A 127 -1.87 -15.40 5.08
C THR A 127 -1.55 -15.29 6.55
N PHE A 128 -1.82 -16.33 7.32
CA PHE A 128 -1.55 -16.32 8.75
C PHE A 128 -1.06 -17.70 9.20
N PRO A 129 0.04 -17.78 9.96
CA PRO A 129 0.47 -19.04 10.54
C PRO A 129 -0.48 -19.49 11.66
N GLN A 130 -0.53 -20.79 11.92
CA GLN A 130 -1.51 -21.40 12.84
C GLN A 130 -1.41 -20.85 14.27
N ASN A 131 -0.22 -20.48 14.72
CA ASN A 131 0.04 -19.89 16.03
C ASN A 131 -0.65 -18.53 16.25
N THR A 132 -1.07 -17.84 15.18
CA THR A 132 -1.83 -16.59 15.29
C THR A 132 -3.29 -16.82 15.70
N ILE A 133 -3.82 -18.03 15.49
CA ILE A 133 -5.19 -18.42 15.82
C ILE A 133 -5.25 -18.76 17.31
N LYS A 134 -6.11 -18.05 18.04
CA LYS A 134 -6.41 -18.29 19.44
C LYS A 134 -7.44 -19.39 19.61
N LYS A 135 -8.48 -19.36 18.79
CA LYS A 135 -9.64 -20.25 18.90
C LYS A 135 -10.31 -20.38 17.54
N ILE A 136 -10.80 -21.59 17.26
CA ILE A 136 -11.71 -21.87 16.15
C ILE A 136 -13.02 -22.36 16.76
N THR A 137 -14.14 -21.73 16.41
CA THR A 137 -15.47 -22.15 16.83
C THR A 137 -16.26 -22.56 15.59
N ILE A 138 -16.77 -23.78 15.57
CA ILE A 138 -17.61 -24.30 14.48
C ILE A 138 -19.04 -24.42 14.98
N ARG A 139 -19.99 -23.76 14.32
CA ARG A 139 -21.42 -23.76 14.68
C ARG A 139 -22.27 -24.02 13.43
N GLY A 140 -22.47 -25.29 13.11
CA GLY A 140 -23.15 -25.68 11.88
C GLY A 140 -22.40 -25.14 10.65
N PRO A 141 -23.02 -24.27 9.83
CA PRO A 141 -22.37 -23.66 8.67
C PRO A 141 -21.37 -22.54 9.02
N GLU A 142 -21.23 -22.15 10.27
CA GLU A 142 -20.36 -21.04 10.67
C GLU A 142 -19.00 -21.52 11.15
N ILE A 143 -17.94 -20.92 10.60
CA ILE A 143 -16.55 -21.08 11.03
C ILE A 143 -16.05 -19.73 11.52
N GLU A 144 -15.90 -19.61 12.84
CA GLU A 144 -15.43 -18.41 13.53
C GLU A 144 -13.98 -18.60 13.98
N LEU A 145 -13.12 -17.62 13.66
CA LEU A 145 -11.71 -17.59 14.02
C LEU A 145 -11.41 -16.36 14.88
N ASP A 146 -10.87 -16.61 16.07
CA ASP A 146 -10.31 -15.60 16.95
C ASP A 146 -8.78 -15.59 16.83
N PHE A 147 -8.16 -14.40 16.82
CA PHE A 147 -6.71 -14.25 16.68
C PHE A 147 -6.07 -13.73 17.99
N GLN A 148 -4.80 -14.07 18.21
CA GLN A 148 -4.00 -13.60 19.36
C GLN A 148 -2.73 -12.84 18.94
N ASN A 149 -2.16 -13.10 17.76
CA ASN A 149 -0.95 -12.45 17.26
C ASN A 149 -1.16 -11.86 15.86
N HIS A 150 -1.73 -10.65 15.82
CA HIS A 150 -2.09 -9.97 14.57
C HIS A 150 -0.88 -9.48 13.76
N ALA A 151 0.29 -9.33 14.40
CA ALA A 151 1.50 -8.84 13.75
C ALA A 151 2.10 -9.86 12.75
N GLU A 152 1.77 -11.14 12.91
CA GLU A 152 2.19 -12.22 12.01
C GLU A 152 1.19 -12.50 10.87
N ILE A 153 0.08 -11.77 10.84
CA ILE A 153 -0.90 -11.87 9.75
C ILE A 153 -0.40 -11.02 8.59
N GLU A 154 -0.08 -11.68 7.48
CA GLU A 154 0.40 -11.08 6.27
C GLU A 154 -0.77 -10.67 5.36
N ILE A 155 -0.85 -9.39 5.04
CA ILE A 155 -1.79 -8.85 4.04
C ILE A 155 -1.10 -8.92 2.67
N LYS A 156 -1.78 -9.52 1.70
CA LYS A 156 -1.32 -9.64 0.32
C LYS A 156 -2.23 -8.87 -0.61
N MET A 157 -1.61 -8.16 -1.55
CA MET A 157 -2.28 -7.51 -2.67
C MET A 157 -1.29 -7.49 -3.82
N ALA A 158 -1.51 -8.34 -4.80
CA ALA A 158 -0.64 -8.42 -5.96
C ALA A 158 -0.79 -7.16 -6.83
N ILE A 159 0.29 -6.79 -7.51
CA ILE A 159 0.26 -5.83 -8.60
C ILE A 159 0.25 -6.65 -9.90
N LEU A 160 -0.73 -6.40 -10.75
CA LEU A 160 -0.91 -7.06 -12.04
C LEU A 160 -0.54 -6.09 -13.17
N ASP A 161 0.11 -6.59 -14.21
CA ASP A 161 0.27 -5.85 -15.47
C ASP A 161 -1.02 -5.86 -16.33
N SER A 162 -0.98 -5.22 -17.50
CA SER A 162 -2.07 -5.21 -18.47
C SER A 162 -2.50 -6.61 -18.98
N SER A 163 -1.61 -7.60 -18.87
CA SER A 163 -1.83 -8.99 -19.26
C SER A 163 -2.23 -9.88 -18.07
N LYS A 164 -2.48 -9.29 -16.89
CA LYS A 164 -2.80 -9.96 -15.62
C LYS A 164 -1.66 -10.81 -15.03
N ASN A 165 -0.42 -10.59 -15.45
CA ASN A 165 0.73 -11.22 -14.80
C ASN A 165 1.06 -10.48 -13.50
N VAL A 166 1.43 -11.23 -12.46
CA VAL A 166 1.90 -10.66 -11.19
C VAL A 166 3.30 -10.06 -11.40
N VAL A 167 3.43 -8.75 -11.18
CA VAL A 167 4.71 -8.04 -11.25
C VAL A 167 5.31 -7.72 -9.87
N GLY A 168 4.53 -7.86 -8.79
CA GLY A 168 5.01 -7.62 -7.43
C GLY A 168 3.90 -7.62 -6.39
N GLN A 169 4.24 -7.25 -5.16
CA GLN A 169 3.30 -7.04 -4.04
C GLN A 169 3.20 -5.55 -3.71
N ALA A 170 1.97 -5.08 -3.48
CA ALA A 170 1.65 -3.69 -3.23
C ALA A 170 2.42 -3.10 -2.03
N LEU A 171 2.41 -3.81 -0.90
CA LEU A 171 3.04 -3.35 0.34
C LEU A 171 4.57 -3.30 0.24
N ASP A 172 5.19 -4.22 -0.50
CA ASP A 172 6.63 -4.22 -0.76
C ASP A 172 7.05 -3.00 -1.60
N TYR A 173 6.24 -2.67 -2.61
CA TYR A 173 6.46 -1.53 -3.50
C TYR A 173 6.25 -0.20 -2.77
N LEU A 174 5.26 -0.12 -1.88
CA LEU A 174 5.07 1.02 -0.98
C LEU A 174 6.26 1.19 -0.03
N ALA A 175 6.70 0.12 0.63
CA ALA A 175 7.85 0.15 1.53
C ALA A 175 9.13 0.59 0.80
N TYR A 176 9.37 0.03 -0.39
CA TYR A 176 10.48 0.44 -1.25
C TYR A 176 10.41 1.93 -1.57
N GLY A 177 9.26 2.41 -2.05
CA GLY A 177 9.07 3.80 -2.43
C GLY A 177 9.29 4.76 -1.27
N ILE A 178 8.75 4.45 -0.10
CA ILE A 178 8.96 5.25 1.12
C ILE A 178 10.44 5.31 1.46
N GLY A 179 11.17 4.18 1.41
CA GLY A 179 12.60 4.18 1.67
C GLY A 179 13.42 5.03 0.68
N VAL A 180 13.00 5.10 -0.59
CA VAL A 180 13.63 6.01 -1.56
C VAL A 180 13.34 7.48 -1.23
N TRP A 181 12.11 7.80 -0.86
CA TRP A 181 11.68 9.14 -0.46
C TRP A 181 12.33 9.64 0.82
N GLU A 182 12.52 8.78 1.81
CA GLU A 182 13.27 9.10 3.02
C GLU A 182 14.73 9.46 2.70
N LYS A 183 15.40 8.64 1.86
CA LYS A 183 16.77 8.90 1.43
C LYS A 183 16.90 10.20 0.65
N GLU A 184 16.00 10.45 -0.29
CA GLU A 184 16.02 11.66 -1.10
C GLU A 184 15.74 12.91 -0.24
N PHE A 185 14.83 12.83 0.73
CA PHE A 185 14.55 13.93 1.65
C PHE A 185 15.78 14.27 2.50
N GLU A 186 16.47 13.27 3.05
CA GLU A 186 17.69 13.49 3.84
C GLU A 186 18.84 14.06 2.98
N ALA A 187 19.00 13.59 1.73
CA ALA A 187 19.98 14.15 0.81
C ALA A 187 19.71 15.64 0.52
N ILE A 188 18.45 16.02 0.26
CA ILE A 188 18.06 17.43 0.05
C ILE A 188 18.40 18.29 1.28
N LYS A 189 18.17 17.75 2.47
CA LYS A 189 18.43 18.44 3.75
C LYS A 189 19.92 18.68 3.98
N GLN A 190 20.76 17.69 3.69
CA GLN A 190 22.22 17.83 3.79
C GLN A 190 22.78 18.85 2.79
N ASP A 191 22.30 18.80 1.55
CA ASP A 191 22.73 19.74 0.49
C ASP A 191 22.25 21.18 0.72
N GLY A 192 21.34 21.43 1.67
CA GLY A 192 20.77 22.75 1.95
C GLY A 192 21.14 23.32 3.31
N GLY A 193 22.02 22.65 4.06
CA GLY A 193 22.52 23.08 5.37
C GLY A 193 23.89 23.77 5.34
N GLY A 194 24.34 24.23 4.17
CA GLY A 194 25.57 25.00 3.95
C GLY A 194 25.32 26.48 3.75
#